data_AF-A0A353HW18-F1
#
_entry.id   AF-A0A353HW18-F1
#
_cell.length_a   1.000
_cell.length_b   1.000
_cell.length_c   1.000
_cell.angle_alpha   90.00
_cell.angle_beta   90.00
_cell.angle_gamma   90.00
#
_symmetry.space_group_name_H-M   'P 1'
#
loop_
_entity.id
_entity.type
_entity.pdbx_description
1 polymer ?
#
loop_
_entity_poly.entity_id
_entity_poly.type
_entity_poly.pdbx_seq_one_letter_code
_entity_poly.pdbx_strand_id
1 'polypeptide(L)' 'MLDATLKKQLQAYLEKVVQPIEIVASLDDSPKAREMEELLKEIASLGAKITYR' A
#
# COMPACT_ATOMS: atom_id res chain seq x y z
N MET A 1 10.69 -2.23 -1.49
CA MET A 1 10.17 -1.00 -2.11
C MET A 1 9.76 -1.31 -3.54
N LEU A 2 8.54 -0.92 -3.94
CA LEU A 2 8.06 -1.17 -5.31
C LEU A 2 8.91 -0.42 -6.33
N ASP A 3 9.22 -1.06 -7.47
CA ASP A 3 9.86 -0.37 -8.57
C ASP A 3 8.94 0.71 -9.17
N ALA A 4 9.53 1.71 -9.82
CA ALA A 4 8.79 2.87 -10.32
C ALA A 4 7.76 2.52 -11.40
N THR A 5 7.97 1.46 -12.17
CA THR A 5 7.03 1.02 -13.21
C THR A 5 5.81 0.37 -12.56
N LEU A 6 6.03 -0.53 -11.61
CA LEU A 6 4.96 -1.22 -10.90
C LEU A 6 4.13 -0.26 -10.05
N LYS A 7 4.74 0.76 -9.43
CA LYS A 7 4.00 1.83 -8.74
C LYS A 7 3.03 2.57 -9.66
N LYS A 8 3.49 2.97 -10.86
CA LYS A 8 2.65 3.68 -11.83
C LYS A 8 1.49 2.81 -12.30
N GLN A 9 1.75 1.53 -12.57
CA GLN A 9 0.71 0.58 -12.95
C GLN A 9 -0.30 0.38 -11.82
N LEU A 10 0.17 0.19 -10.59
CA LEU A 10 -0.68 0.02 -9.43
C LEU A 10 -1.55 1.26 -9.20
N GLN A 11 -0.95 2.46 -9.22
CA GLN A 11 -1.69 3.73 -9.12
C GLN A 11 -2.82 3.81 -10.16
N ALA A 12 -2.57 3.47 -11.43
CA ALA A 12 -3.59 3.48 -12.47
C ALA A 12 -4.74 2.49 -12.21
N TYR A 13 -4.48 1.37 -11.52
CA TYR A 13 -5.54 0.46 -11.06
C TYR A 13 -6.29 1.04 -9.85
N LEU A 14 -5.58 1.64 -8.90
CA LEU A 14 -6.16 2.21 -7.69
C LEU A 14 -7.03 3.44 -7.97
N GLU A 15 -6.76 4.18 -9.05
CA GLU A 15 -7.64 5.27 -9.53
C GLU A 15 -9.04 4.77 -9.93
N LYS A 16 -9.18 3.49 -10.33
CA LYS A 16 -10.48 2.88 -10.66
C LYS A 16 -11.27 2.45 -9.43
N VAL A 17 -10.69 2.53 -8.23
CA VAL A 17 -11.35 2.16 -6.99
C VAL A 17 -12.47 3.16 -6.68
N VAL A 18 -13.69 2.67 -6.59
CA VAL A 18 -14.88 3.49 -6.32
C VAL A 18 -15.22 3.57 -4.83
N GLN A 19 -14.88 2.55 -4.05
CA GLN A 19 -15.17 2.43 -2.63
C GLN A 19 -13.90 2.56 -1.77
N PRO A 20 -14.00 3.01 -0.52
CA PRO A 20 -12.86 3.04 0.39
C PRO A 20 -12.33 1.62 0.65
N ILE A 21 -11.01 1.47 0.68
CA ILE A 21 -10.30 0.23 1.02
C ILE A 21 -9.44 0.50 2.27
N GLU A 22 -9.54 -0.38 3.26
CA GLU A 22 -8.72 -0.36 4.46
C GLU A 22 -7.78 -1.58 4.44
N ILE A 23 -6.49 -1.31 4.55
CA ILE A 23 -5.45 -2.33 4.69
C ILE A 23 -5.16 -2.44 6.19
N VAL A 24 -5.54 -3.58 6.79
CA VAL A 24 -5.27 -3.90 8.18
C VAL A 24 -4.17 -4.96 8.23
N ALA A 25 -3.04 -4.64 8.84
CA ALA A 25 -1.93 -5.59 9.01
C ALA A 25 -1.68 -5.90 10.48
N SER A 26 -1.41 -7.17 10.78
CA SER A 26 -0.92 -7.62 12.08
C SER A 26 0.54 -8.03 11.91
N LEU A 27 1.45 -7.16 12.32
CA LEU A 27 2.89 -7.31 12.12
C LEU A 27 3.59 -7.49 13.47
N ASP A 28 4.72 -8.22 13.46
CA ASP A 28 5.59 -8.38 14.63
C ASP A 28 6.73 -7.33 14.61
N ASP A 29 7.65 -7.41 15.58
CA ASP A 29 8.80 -6.48 15.67
C ASP A 29 9.99 -6.87 14.77
N SER A 30 9.81 -7.86 13.89
CA SER A 30 10.91 -8.34 13.04
C SER A 30 11.31 -7.31 11.98
N PRO A 31 12.56 -7.34 11.49
CA PRO A 31 12.97 -6.50 10.37
C PRO A 31 12.09 -6.68 9.13
N LYS A 32 11.60 -7.90 8.87
CA LYS A 32 10.70 -8.19 7.74
C LYS A 32 9.32 -7.56 7.90
N ALA A 33 8.80 -7.51 9.13
CA ALA A 33 7.56 -6.82 9.41
C ALA A 33 7.68 -5.32 9.12
N ARG A 34 8.82 -4.69 9.45
CA ARG A 34 9.07 -3.28 9.09
C ARG A 34 9.13 -3.06 7.57
N GLU A 35 9.79 -3.95 6.84
CA GLU A 35 9.81 -3.89 5.37
C GLU A 35 8.41 -4.04 4.76
N MET A 36 7.58 -4.92 5.34
CA MET A 36 6.17 -5.07 4.96
C MET A 36 5.38 -3.80 5.29
N GLU A 37 5.56 -3.23 6.47
CA GLU A 37 4.88 -2.00 6.88
C GLU A 37 5.20 -0.83 5.93
N GLU A 38 6.46 -0.67 5.54
CA GLU A 38 6.88 0.33 4.56
C GLU A 38 6.21 0.12 3.21
N LEU A 39 6.11 -1.14 2.76
CA LEU A 39 5.42 -1.50 1.52
C LEU A 39 3.92 -1.16 1.58
N LEU A 40 3.25 -1.47 2.69
CA LEU A 40 1.81 -1.20 2.85
C LEU A 40 1.53 0.30 2.92
N LYS A 41 2.37 1.08 3.62
CA LYS A 41 2.31 2.55 3.64
C LYS A 41 2.52 3.14 2.24
N GLU A 42 3.48 2.60 1.50
CA GLU A 42 3.74 2.99 0.12
C GLU A 42 2.53 2.73 -0.78
N ILE A 43 1.87 1.57 -0.67
CA ILE A 43 0.64 1.26 -1.42
C ILE A 43 -0.51 2.19 -1.03
N ALA A 44 -0.72 2.45 0.27
CA ALA A 44 -1.77 3.36 0.73
C ALA A 44 -1.56 4.79 0.21
N SER A 45 -0.31 5.22 0.02
CA SER A 45 0.00 6.53 -0.55
C SER A 45 -0.35 6.69 -2.04
N LEU A 46 -0.56 5.59 -2.76
CA LEU A 46 -0.85 5.60 -4.21
C LEU A 46 -2.33 5.88 -4.54
N GLY A 47 -3.22 5.91 -3.55
CA GLY A 47 -4.65 6.13 -3.81
C GLY A 47 -5.38 6.80 -2.65
N ALA A 48 -6.09 7.89 -2.92
CA ALA A 48 -6.80 8.67 -1.91
C ALA A 48 -7.91 7.89 -1.15
N LYS A 49 -8.38 6.78 -1.71
CA LYS A 49 -9.39 5.89 -1.12
C LYS A 49 -8.80 4.70 -0.38
N ILE A 50 -7.49 4.60 -0.30
CA ILE A 50 -6.79 3.51 0.37
C ILE A 50 -6.19 4.05 1.65
N THR A 51 -6.47 3.36 2.74
CA THR A 51 -5.96 3.71 4.07
C THR A 51 -5.24 2.50 4.65
N TYR A 52 -4.14 2.74 5.35
CA TYR A 52 -3.41 1.72 6.10
C TYR A 52 -3.61 1.95 7.60
N ARG A 53 -3.92 0.88 8.33
CA ARG A 53 -4.17 0.89 9.77
C ARG A 53 -3.41 -0.22 10.49
#